data_AF-A0AAW2KEQ4-F1
#
_entry.id   AF-A0AAW2KEQ4-F1
#
_cell.length_a   1.000
_cell.length_b   1.000
_cell.length_c   1.000
_cell.angle_alpha   90.00
_cell.angle_beta   90.00
_cell.angle_gamma   90.00
#
_symmetry.space_group_name_H-M   'P 1'
#
loop_
_entity.id
_entity.type
_entity.pdbx_description
1 polymer ?
#
loop_
_entity_poly.entity_id
_entity_poly.type
_entity_poly.pdbx_seq_one_letter_code
_entity_poly.pdbx_strand_id
1 'polypeptide(L)'
;MEIPAMFNDSSSSLYDSLRNQDHLPPAVVDLNGDFLVTGIPPEKTQIDYNLNLMYKQMITNATTPRLFFGQPYRAGDDNPTRSGSGSGSIEIAPHNTVHAWAGDSRQPFLEDMGTFYAAARDPIFYAHHANIDRLWIIWVDKLGGKVFSDPDWLDSSFMFYNEEAKPVIVKVKDCLDPTTLGYVYEDIDIPWLDAKPTPRRKGVRVVTSELCQATQVFPTALDRVLNIVVRRPKKLRSKEEKEEAEEVLLVDEIEYVCSKPVKFDVYLNESDVKLCTPANTEFLGSFVDVPHHRHRTSTEKMSMRFAISSVLEELHGTDESEFLLVTLVPRCGNVTIGGVNIEFDSSKSSAQRVMKNFNSN
;
A
#
# COMPACT_ATOMS: atom_id res chain seq x y z
N MET A 1 -6.78 -3.99 -18.20
CA MET A 1 -6.02 -4.24 -16.95
C MET A 1 -5.66 -5.73 -16.86
N GLU A 2 -5.23 -6.31 -17.97
CA GLU A 2 -4.88 -7.73 -18.09
C GLU A 2 -3.35 -7.86 -18.23
N ILE A 3 -2.82 -9.07 -18.12
CA ILE A 3 -1.42 -9.33 -18.51
C ILE A 3 -1.26 -8.95 -20.00
N PRO A 4 -0.30 -8.08 -20.37
CA PRO A 4 -0.13 -7.68 -21.75
C PRO A 4 0.21 -8.90 -22.64
N ALA A 5 -0.44 -9.00 -23.81
CA ALA A 5 -0.36 -10.17 -24.68
C ALA A 5 1.08 -10.58 -25.05
N MET A 6 2.01 -9.63 -25.14
CA MET A 6 3.43 -9.88 -25.43
C MET A 6 4.14 -10.78 -24.41
N PHE A 7 3.63 -10.83 -23.17
CA PHE A 7 4.14 -11.72 -22.13
C PHE A 7 3.52 -13.12 -22.22
N ASN A 8 2.41 -13.33 -22.93
CA ASN A 8 1.67 -14.61 -22.92
C ASN A 8 1.91 -15.50 -24.16
N ASP A 9 2.90 -15.18 -24.98
CA ASP A 9 3.32 -16.00 -26.12
C ASP A 9 4.45 -16.94 -25.70
N SER A 10 4.20 -18.25 -25.63
CA SER A 10 5.20 -19.25 -25.21
C SER A 10 6.46 -19.32 -26.09
N SER A 11 6.44 -18.72 -27.28
CA SER A 11 7.61 -18.61 -28.15
C SER A 11 8.45 -17.34 -27.90
N SER A 12 7.92 -16.39 -27.12
CA SER A 12 8.55 -15.12 -26.76
C SER A 12 9.58 -15.29 -25.65
N SER A 13 10.66 -14.49 -25.70
CA SER A 13 11.61 -14.37 -24.59
C SER A 13 11.04 -13.65 -23.36
N LEU A 14 9.84 -13.05 -23.48
CA LEU A 14 9.12 -12.40 -22.38
C LEU A 14 8.20 -13.37 -21.63
N TYR A 15 8.06 -14.59 -22.12
CA TYR A 15 7.19 -15.58 -21.52
C TYR A 15 7.81 -16.21 -20.28
N ASP A 16 6.95 -16.46 -19.30
CA ASP A 16 7.23 -17.28 -18.14
C ASP A 16 6.10 -18.28 -17.94
N SER A 17 6.47 -19.56 -17.79
CA SER A 17 5.54 -20.66 -17.51
C SER A 17 5.05 -20.68 -16.06
N LEU A 18 5.78 -20.02 -15.15
CA LEU A 18 5.52 -19.94 -13.71
C LEU A 18 4.67 -18.71 -13.36
N ARG A 19 3.54 -18.58 -14.06
CA ARG A 19 2.46 -17.64 -13.72
C ARG A 19 1.20 -18.37 -13.30
N ASN A 20 0.33 -17.69 -12.56
CA ASN A 20 -0.99 -18.22 -12.25
C ASN A 20 -1.81 -18.42 -13.54
N GLN A 21 -2.13 -19.68 -13.86
CA GLN A 21 -2.82 -20.04 -15.09
C GLN A 21 -4.28 -19.56 -15.13
N ASP A 22 -4.90 -19.37 -13.97
CA ASP A 22 -6.28 -18.86 -13.86
C ASP A 22 -6.36 -17.33 -14.08
N HIS A 23 -5.21 -16.67 -14.11
CA HIS A 23 -5.07 -15.21 -14.21
C HIS A 23 -4.50 -14.75 -15.57
N LEU A 24 -4.35 -15.67 -16.51
CA LEU A 24 -4.01 -15.31 -17.89
C LEU A 24 -5.19 -14.59 -18.55
N PRO A 25 -4.95 -13.76 -19.59
CA PRO A 25 -6.01 -13.08 -20.34
C PRO A 25 -7.14 -14.06 -20.75
N PRO A 26 -8.42 -13.67 -20.60
CA PRO A 26 -8.91 -12.31 -20.38
C PRO A 26 -9.10 -11.90 -18.90
N ALA A 27 -8.43 -12.56 -17.95
CA ALA A 27 -8.55 -12.18 -16.54
C ALA A 27 -8.01 -10.77 -16.26
N VAL A 28 -8.82 -9.95 -15.59
CA VAL A 28 -8.41 -8.64 -15.09
C VAL A 28 -7.72 -8.80 -13.74
N VAL A 29 -6.59 -8.10 -13.57
CA VAL A 29 -5.85 -8.06 -12.30
C VAL A 29 -6.74 -7.62 -11.15
N ASP A 30 -6.63 -8.26 -10.00
CA ASP A 30 -7.26 -7.78 -8.77
C ASP A 30 -6.24 -7.04 -7.91
N LEU A 31 -6.29 -5.70 -7.95
CA LEU A 31 -5.36 -4.86 -7.21
C LEU A 31 -5.57 -4.94 -5.69
N ASN A 32 -6.72 -5.45 -5.23
CA ASN A 32 -7.02 -5.75 -3.84
C ASN A 32 -7.24 -7.26 -3.62
N GLY A 33 -6.64 -8.11 -4.44
CA GLY A 33 -6.87 -9.55 -4.43
C GLY A 33 -6.49 -10.22 -3.10
N ASP A 34 -7.28 -11.21 -2.70
CA ASP A 34 -6.89 -12.15 -1.65
C ASP A 34 -6.00 -13.23 -2.27
N PHE A 35 -4.90 -13.60 -1.61
CA PHE A 35 -3.93 -14.60 -2.09
C PHE A 35 -4.53 -15.96 -2.50
N LEU A 36 -5.74 -16.29 -2.01
CA LEU A 36 -6.35 -17.62 -2.12
C LEU A 36 -7.78 -17.61 -2.66
N VAL A 37 -8.33 -16.46 -3.07
CA VAL A 37 -9.73 -16.42 -3.54
C VAL A 37 -9.83 -16.88 -4.99
N THR A 38 -10.73 -17.83 -5.20
CA THR A 38 -11.18 -18.28 -6.52
C THR A 38 -12.52 -17.60 -6.82
N GLY A 39 -12.67 -17.06 -8.03
CA GLY A 39 -13.87 -16.35 -8.47
C GLY A 39 -13.58 -14.89 -8.81
N ILE A 40 -13.36 -14.63 -10.09
CA ILE A 40 -13.13 -13.27 -10.61
C ILE A 40 -14.51 -12.58 -10.65
N PRO A 41 -14.69 -11.42 -9.98
CA PRO A 41 -15.88 -10.58 -10.18
C PRO A 41 -16.05 -10.28 -11.68
N PRO A 42 -17.27 -9.93 -12.15
CA PRO A 42 -17.43 -9.50 -13.54
C PRO A 42 -16.39 -8.43 -13.90
N GLU A 43 -15.73 -8.59 -15.05
CA GLU A 43 -14.60 -7.77 -15.51
C GLU A 43 -14.80 -6.26 -15.23
N LYS A 44 -15.97 -5.74 -15.60
CA LYS A 44 -16.32 -4.32 -15.40
C LYS A 44 -16.30 -3.92 -13.91
N THR A 45 -16.84 -4.76 -13.04
CA THR A 45 -16.85 -4.52 -11.59
C THR A 45 -15.44 -4.54 -11.01
N GLN A 46 -14.57 -5.43 -11.50
CA GLN A 46 -13.18 -5.47 -11.06
C GLN A 46 -12.40 -4.22 -11.48
N ILE A 47 -12.61 -3.73 -12.71
CA ILE A 47 -12.00 -2.48 -13.19
C ILE A 47 -12.41 -1.31 -12.29
N ASP A 48 -13.70 -1.16 -11.98
CA ASP A 48 -14.19 -0.09 -11.10
C ASP A 48 -13.51 -0.15 -9.73
N TYR A 49 -13.44 -1.34 -9.11
CA TYR A 49 -12.77 -1.52 -7.82
C TYR A 49 -11.27 -1.23 -7.86
N ASN A 50 -10.59 -1.61 -8.94
CA ASN A 50 -9.18 -1.28 -9.14
C ASN A 50 -8.97 0.24 -9.24
N LEU A 51 -9.83 0.95 -9.97
CA LEU A 51 -9.76 2.40 -10.08
C LEU A 51 -10.01 3.07 -8.72
N ASN A 52 -11.00 2.61 -7.96
CA ASN A 52 -11.26 3.11 -6.61
C ASN A 52 -10.08 2.85 -5.65
N LEU A 53 -9.44 1.67 -5.74
CA LEU A 53 -8.26 1.37 -4.95
C LEU A 53 -7.11 2.30 -5.33
N MET A 54 -6.85 2.50 -6.62
CA MET A 54 -5.80 3.42 -7.08
C MET A 54 -6.05 4.85 -6.57
N TYR A 55 -7.29 5.34 -6.60
CA TYR A 55 -7.64 6.63 -5.99
C TYR A 55 -7.27 6.64 -4.50
N LYS A 56 -7.66 5.61 -3.73
CA LYS A 56 -7.32 5.52 -2.31
C LYS A 56 -5.82 5.54 -2.08
N GLN A 57 -5.05 4.74 -2.82
CA GLN A 57 -3.62 4.58 -2.56
C GLN A 57 -2.78 5.77 -3.01
N MET A 58 -3.17 6.43 -4.11
CA MET A 58 -2.43 7.57 -4.69
C MET A 58 -2.86 8.93 -4.15
N ILE A 59 -4.10 9.06 -3.65
CA ILE A 59 -4.67 10.34 -3.21
C ILE A 59 -4.99 10.30 -1.72
N THR A 60 -5.84 9.37 -1.27
CA THR A 60 -6.27 9.32 0.14
C THR A 60 -5.10 8.95 1.05
N ASN A 61 -4.43 7.83 0.82
CA ASN A 61 -3.36 7.24 1.64
C ASN A 61 -1.95 7.71 1.22
N ALA A 62 -1.81 8.86 0.55
CA ALA A 62 -0.51 9.36 0.09
C ALA A 62 -0.35 10.87 0.31
N THR A 63 -0.97 11.41 1.37
CA THR A 63 -0.94 12.85 1.68
C THR A 63 0.38 13.30 2.32
N THR A 64 1.22 12.37 2.77
CA THR A 64 2.55 12.62 3.34
C THR A 64 3.61 11.68 2.73
N PRO A 65 4.90 12.03 2.75
CA PRO A 65 5.94 11.12 2.26
C PRO A 65 6.03 9.83 3.07
N ARG A 66 5.73 9.83 4.38
CA ARG A 66 5.70 8.59 5.19
C ARG A 66 4.57 7.65 4.81
N LEU A 67 3.45 8.20 4.33
CA LEU A 67 2.34 7.42 3.81
C LEU A 67 2.64 6.87 2.41
N PHE A 68 3.34 7.63 1.55
CA PHE A 68 3.67 7.20 0.19
C PHE A 68 4.89 6.25 0.11
N PHE A 69 6.02 6.62 0.71
CA PHE A 69 7.28 5.87 0.64
C PHE A 69 7.47 4.85 1.77
N GLY A 70 6.74 5.01 2.88
CA GLY A 70 6.92 4.19 4.07
C GLY A 70 7.79 4.84 5.15
N GLN A 71 8.20 4.03 6.11
CA GLN A 71 8.89 4.47 7.33
C GLN A 71 10.41 4.53 7.13
N PRO A 72 11.11 5.43 7.85
CA PRO A 72 12.56 5.51 7.78
C PRO A 72 13.22 4.18 8.16
N TYR A 73 14.23 3.79 7.38
CA TYR A 73 15.09 2.64 7.66
C TYR A 73 16.55 3.08 7.57
N ARG A 74 17.31 2.91 8.67
CA ARG A 74 18.67 3.43 8.82
C ARG A 74 19.65 2.34 9.23
N ALA A 75 20.94 2.61 8.99
CA ALA A 75 22.00 1.72 9.45
C ALA A 75 21.96 1.59 10.99
N GLY A 76 21.99 0.34 11.47
CA GLY A 76 21.85 0.04 12.90
C GLY A 76 20.41 -0.16 13.37
N ASP A 77 19.41 -0.01 12.49
CA ASP A 77 18.06 -0.46 12.79
C ASP A 77 18.00 -1.99 12.75
N ASP A 78 17.63 -2.60 13.88
CA ASP A 78 17.45 -4.04 14.01
C ASP A 78 16.19 -4.49 13.24
N ASN A 79 16.40 -5.07 12.05
CA ASN A 79 15.38 -5.88 11.39
C ASN A 79 15.55 -7.32 11.90
N PRO A 80 14.51 -8.01 12.45
CA PRO A 80 13.10 -7.92 12.04
C PRO A 80 12.11 -7.38 13.09
N THR A 81 12.57 -6.78 14.20
CA THR A 81 11.77 -6.65 15.43
C THR A 81 11.25 -5.25 15.76
N ARG A 82 11.42 -4.26 14.88
CA ARG A 82 11.12 -2.86 15.23
C ARG A 82 9.64 -2.51 15.09
N SER A 83 9.04 -2.04 16.18
CA SER A 83 7.82 -1.20 16.15
C SER A 83 8.10 0.08 15.33
N GLY A 84 7.23 0.40 14.38
CA GLY A 84 7.38 1.57 13.51
C GLY A 84 8.18 1.37 12.20
N SER A 85 8.60 0.15 11.84
CA SER A 85 8.91 -0.17 10.43
C SER A 85 7.61 -0.29 9.64
N GLY A 86 7.56 0.09 8.36
CA GLY A 86 6.30 0.02 7.61
C GLY A 86 6.46 0.48 6.17
N SER A 87 5.83 -0.27 5.27
CA SER A 87 5.80 0.01 3.84
C SER A 87 4.92 1.21 3.50
N GLY A 88 5.15 1.80 2.33
CA GLY A 88 4.30 2.86 1.78
C GLY A 88 3.01 2.33 1.16
N SER A 89 2.05 3.22 0.89
CA SER A 89 0.73 2.87 0.37
C SER A 89 0.80 1.98 -0.88
N ILE A 90 1.64 2.36 -1.84
CA ILE A 90 1.79 1.66 -3.12
C ILE A 90 2.50 0.31 -2.98
N GLU A 91 3.50 0.22 -2.11
CA GLU A 91 4.24 -1.02 -1.84
C GLU A 91 3.31 -2.09 -1.25
N ILE A 92 2.48 -1.70 -0.29
CA ILE A 92 1.44 -2.55 0.32
C ILE A 92 0.41 -3.00 -0.73
N ALA A 93 -0.19 -2.05 -1.45
CA ALA A 93 -1.14 -2.33 -2.50
C ALA A 93 -1.20 -1.13 -3.45
N PRO A 94 -1.04 -1.32 -4.77
CA PRO A 94 -1.21 -2.60 -5.48
C PRO A 94 0.06 -3.44 -5.68
N HIS A 95 1.25 -3.01 -5.26
CA HIS A 95 2.50 -3.73 -5.60
C HIS A 95 2.49 -5.18 -5.09
N ASN A 96 2.32 -5.40 -3.78
CA ASN A 96 2.34 -6.75 -3.21
C ASN A 96 1.19 -7.64 -3.73
N THR A 97 0.02 -7.04 -4.01
CA THR A 97 -1.13 -7.79 -4.54
C THR A 97 -0.91 -8.22 -6.00
N VAL A 98 -0.27 -7.42 -6.83
CA VAL A 98 0.08 -7.80 -8.21
C VAL A 98 1.13 -8.91 -8.23
N HIS A 99 2.14 -8.85 -7.35
CA HIS A 99 3.10 -9.94 -7.15
C HIS A 99 2.38 -11.26 -6.84
N ALA A 100 1.53 -11.25 -5.82
CA ALA A 100 0.73 -12.39 -5.40
C ALA A 100 -0.20 -12.92 -6.50
N TRP A 101 -0.84 -12.01 -7.25
CA TRP A 101 -1.76 -12.34 -8.32
C TRP A 101 -1.05 -12.99 -9.51
N ALA A 102 0.13 -12.51 -9.89
CA ALA A 102 0.87 -13.05 -11.03
C ALA A 102 1.57 -14.39 -10.73
N GLY A 103 2.03 -14.61 -9.49
CA GLY A 103 2.78 -15.80 -9.08
C GLY A 103 2.00 -17.12 -9.21
N ASP A 104 2.67 -18.20 -9.62
CA ASP A 104 2.03 -19.49 -9.84
C ASP A 104 1.65 -20.19 -8.53
N SER A 105 0.35 -20.30 -8.27
CA SER A 105 -0.21 -20.96 -7.08
C SER A 105 0.13 -22.45 -6.95
N ARG A 106 0.65 -23.07 -8.01
CA ARG A 106 1.14 -24.46 -8.02
C ARG A 106 2.55 -24.59 -7.45
N GLN A 107 3.28 -23.49 -7.33
CA GLN A 107 4.65 -23.48 -6.81
C GLN A 107 4.66 -23.36 -5.28
N PRO A 108 5.68 -23.90 -4.58
CA PRO A 108 5.70 -23.92 -3.11
C PRO A 108 5.63 -22.54 -2.45
N PHE A 109 6.11 -21.49 -3.12
CA PHE A 109 6.18 -20.13 -2.62
C PHE A 109 5.63 -19.11 -3.62
N LEU A 110 4.73 -19.52 -4.52
CA LEU A 110 4.13 -18.66 -5.55
C LEU A 110 5.13 -18.13 -6.59
N GLU A 111 6.20 -18.88 -6.87
CA GLU A 111 7.17 -18.53 -7.88
C GLU A 111 6.53 -18.31 -9.26
N ASP A 112 7.06 -17.43 -10.12
CA ASP A 112 8.19 -16.54 -9.84
C ASP A 112 7.71 -15.23 -9.18
N MET A 113 6.73 -14.53 -9.77
CA MET A 113 6.27 -13.20 -9.32
C MET A 113 5.79 -13.13 -7.87
N GLY A 114 5.27 -14.21 -7.28
CA GLY A 114 4.69 -14.20 -5.93
C GLY A 114 5.69 -14.31 -4.78
N THR A 115 6.99 -14.27 -5.05
CA THR A 115 8.02 -14.23 -4.00
C THR A 115 9.28 -13.46 -4.43
N PHE A 116 9.81 -12.60 -3.54
CA PHE A 116 10.88 -11.66 -3.90
C PHE A 116 12.19 -12.31 -4.34
N TYR A 117 12.50 -13.53 -3.89
CA TYR A 117 13.74 -14.20 -4.30
C TYR A 117 13.71 -14.69 -5.75
N ALA A 118 12.51 -14.82 -6.33
CA ALA A 118 12.27 -15.41 -7.64
C ALA A 118 11.62 -14.41 -8.61
N ALA A 119 10.93 -13.38 -8.12
CA ALA A 119 10.08 -12.49 -8.91
C ALA A 119 10.74 -11.95 -10.19
N ALA A 120 12.00 -11.52 -10.11
CA ALA A 120 12.73 -10.95 -11.26
C ALA A 120 13.12 -11.97 -12.34
N ARG A 121 12.87 -13.27 -12.14
CA ARG A 121 13.04 -14.30 -13.18
C ARG A 121 11.94 -14.20 -14.24
N ASP A 122 10.75 -13.73 -13.86
CA ASP A 122 9.68 -13.42 -14.80
C ASP A 122 9.96 -12.04 -15.44
N PRO A 123 10.08 -11.93 -16.77
CA PRO A 123 10.29 -10.65 -17.44
C PRO A 123 9.22 -9.58 -17.15
N ILE A 124 8.00 -9.96 -16.77
CA ILE A 124 6.93 -9.01 -16.45
C ILE A 124 7.22 -8.21 -15.17
N PHE A 125 8.10 -8.71 -14.29
CA PHE A 125 8.57 -8.01 -13.09
C PHE A 125 9.03 -6.59 -13.39
N TYR A 126 9.86 -6.44 -14.43
CA TYR A 126 10.42 -5.15 -14.81
C TYR A 126 9.34 -4.19 -15.35
N ALA A 127 8.34 -4.70 -16.09
CA ALA A 127 7.22 -3.91 -16.56
C ALA A 127 6.28 -3.49 -15.41
N HIS A 128 6.07 -4.37 -14.42
CA HIS A 128 5.36 -4.04 -13.19
C HIS A 128 6.05 -2.89 -12.45
N HIS A 129 7.35 -3.03 -12.17
CA HIS A 129 8.11 -2.01 -11.46
C HIS A 129 8.29 -0.71 -12.24
N ALA A 130 8.31 -0.75 -13.58
CA ALA A 130 8.25 0.47 -14.39
C ALA A 130 6.94 1.25 -14.15
N ASN A 131 5.80 0.56 -13.99
CA ASN A 131 4.57 1.27 -13.63
C ASN A 131 4.57 1.75 -12.17
N ILE A 132 5.23 1.04 -11.23
CA ILE A 132 5.42 1.53 -9.84
C ILE A 132 6.26 2.81 -9.82
N ASP A 133 7.34 2.86 -10.60
CA ASP A 133 8.17 4.06 -10.79
C ASP A 133 7.38 5.21 -11.43
N ARG A 134 6.56 4.90 -12.45
CA ARG A 134 5.63 5.88 -13.05
C ARG A 134 4.64 6.47 -12.03
N LEU A 135 4.16 5.67 -11.08
CA LEU A 135 3.24 6.17 -10.03
C LEU A 135 3.93 7.20 -9.13
N TRP A 136 5.20 7.01 -8.77
CA TRP A 136 5.95 8.02 -8.03
C TRP A 136 6.03 9.35 -8.80
N ILE A 137 6.32 9.30 -10.10
CA ILE A 137 6.36 10.50 -10.95
C ILE A 137 4.99 11.20 -10.98
N ILE A 138 3.90 10.44 -11.15
CA ILE A 138 2.53 10.99 -11.11
C ILE A 138 2.25 11.66 -9.76
N TRP A 139 2.63 11.01 -8.66
CA TRP A 139 2.41 11.53 -7.31
C TRP A 139 3.13 12.86 -7.09
N VAL A 140 4.41 12.97 -7.47
CA VAL A 140 5.18 14.22 -7.36
C VAL A 140 4.64 15.30 -8.31
N ASP A 141 4.51 14.97 -9.60
CA ASP A 141 4.30 15.96 -10.65
C ASP A 141 2.85 16.41 -10.79
N LYS A 142 1.90 15.48 -10.66
CA LYS A 142 0.47 15.73 -10.91
C LYS A 142 -0.32 15.89 -9.62
N LEU A 143 0.08 15.25 -8.52
CA LEU A 143 -0.65 15.27 -7.25
C LEU A 143 -0.01 16.14 -6.16
N GLY A 144 1.14 16.76 -6.44
CA GLY A 144 1.81 17.68 -5.50
C GLY A 144 2.51 16.97 -4.35
N GLY A 145 2.83 15.69 -4.52
CA GLY A 145 3.63 14.89 -3.61
C GLY A 145 4.97 15.54 -3.28
N LYS A 146 5.44 15.33 -2.06
CA LYS A 146 6.69 15.89 -1.55
C LYS A 146 7.60 14.76 -1.08
N VAL A 147 8.88 14.82 -1.44
CA VAL A 147 9.86 13.81 -1.04
C VAL A 147 10.51 14.16 0.30
N PHE A 148 11.14 13.17 0.94
CA PHE A 148 11.91 13.41 2.15
C PHE A 148 13.07 14.39 1.88
N SER A 149 13.32 15.27 2.85
CA SER A 149 14.49 16.15 2.92
C SER A 149 15.57 15.62 3.87
N ASP A 150 15.30 14.47 4.50
CA ASP A 150 16.17 13.80 5.46
C ASP A 150 17.49 13.38 4.78
N PRO A 151 18.66 13.86 5.25
CA PRO A 151 19.96 13.44 4.74
C PRO A 151 20.17 11.92 4.79
N ASP A 152 19.65 11.23 5.80
CA ASP A 152 19.81 9.77 5.89
C ASP A 152 19.12 9.05 4.72
N TRP A 153 17.98 9.58 4.26
CA TRP A 153 17.30 9.08 3.07
C TRP A 153 18.01 9.50 1.79
N LEU A 154 18.36 10.78 1.65
CA LEU A 154 18.99 11.34 0.45
C LEU A 154 20.38 10.75 0.17
N ASP A 155 21.16 10.50 1.21
CA ASP A 155 22.53 10.00 1.10
C ASP A 155 22.64 8.48 1.19
N SER A 156 21.54 7.77 1.45
CA SER A 156 21.45 6.32 1.31
C SER A 156 21.92 5.91 -0.08
N SER A 157 22.77 4.88 -0.12
CA SER A 157 23.43 4.44 -1.33
C SER A 157 23.26 2.95 -1.59
N PHE A 158 23.26 2.61 -2.88
CA PHE A 158 23.12 1.25 -3.38
C PHE A 158 24.19 0.97 -4.41
N MET A 159 24.57 -0.30 -4.57
CA MET A 159 25.54 -0.72 -5.56
C MET A 159 24.86 -1.55 -6.65
N PHE A 160 25.02 -1.15 -7.91
CA PHE A 160 24.53 -1.88 -9.08
C PHE A 160 25.67 -2.14 -10.06
N TYR A 161 25.52 -3.18 -10.88
CA TYR A 161 26.36 -3.33 -12.07
C TYR A 161 25.73 -2.56 -13.22
N ASN A 162 26.54 -1.79 -13.94
CA ASN A 162 26.12 -1.09 -15.14
C ASN A 162 26.26 -1.98 -16.40
N GLU A 163 25.98 -1.42 -17.57
CA GLU A 163 26.03 -2.09 -18.87
C GLU A 163 27.43 -2.56 -19.29
N GLU A 164 28.50 -1.97 -18.77
CA GLU A 164 29.88 -2.47 -18.95
C GLU A 164 30.31 -3.47 -17.88
N ALA A 165 29.36 -4.00 -17.10
CA ALA A 165 29.61 -4.90 -15.97
C ALA A 165 30.55 -4.30 -14.90
N LYS A 166 30.49 -2.99 -14.68
CA LYS A 166 31.23 -2.30 -13.62
C LYS A 166 30.32 -2.01 -12.43
N PRO A 167 30.80 -2.18 -11.19
CA PRO A 167 30.05 -1.77 -10.01
C PRO A 167 30.02 -0.24 -9.91
N VAL A 168 28.83 0.31 -9.73
CA VAL A 168 28.57 1.75 -9.54
C VAL A 168 27.78 1.94 -8.26
N ILE A 169 28.19 2.91 -7.45
CA ILE A 169 27.45 3.33 -6.27
C ILE A 169 26.56 4.50 -6.67
N VAL A 170 25.26 4.38 -6.42
CA VAL A 170 24.26 5.42 -6.66
C VAL A 170 23.66 5.88 -5.34
N LYS A 171 23.14 7.10 -5.28
CA LYS A 171 22.43 7.64 -4.11
C LYS A 171 20.99 7.97 -4.46
N VAL A 172 20.11 7.90 -3.47
CA VAL A 172 18.69 8.26 -3.62
C VAL A 172 18.51 9.68 -4.19
N LYS A 173 19.29 10.65 -3.70
CA LYS A 173 19.18 12.04 -4.18
C LYS A 173 19.46 12.21 -5.68
N ASP A 174 20.21 11.29 -6.29
CA ASP A 174 20.61 11.38 -7.69
C ASP A 174 19.54 10.81 -8.65
N CYS A 175 18.49 10.17 -8.13
CA CYS A 175 17.38 9.63 -8.93
C CYS A 175 16.06 10.39 -8.79
N LEU A 176 16.01 11.50 -8.04
CA LEU A 176 14.77 12.26 -7.77
C LEU A 176 14.13 12.91 -9.00
N ASP A 177 14.90 13.08 -10.09
CA ASP A 177 14.42 13.59 -11.36
C ASP A 177 14.73 12.56 -12.46
N PRO A 178 13.74 11.81 -12.98
CA PRO A 178 13.98 10.79 -14.00
C PRO A 178 14.55 11.36 -15.32
N THR A 179 14.38 12.67 -15.57
CA THR A 179 14.91 13.31 -16.77
C THR A 179 16.44 13.41 -16.75
N THR A 180 17.06 13.51 -15.57
CA THR A 180 18.53 13.48 -15.43
C THR A 180 19.10 12.08 -15.65
N LEU A 181 18.26 11.06 -15.47
CA LEU A 181 18.55 9.66 -15.80
C LEU A 181 18.25 9.33 -17.27
N GLY A 182 17.75 10.29 -18.05
CA GLY A 182 17.55 10.15 -19.50
C GLY A 182 16.26 9.45 -19.91
N TYR A 183 15.24 9.38 -19.04
CA TYR A 183 13.95 8.76 -19.40
C TYR A 183 12.74 9.56 -18.92
N VAL A 184 11.60 9.29 -19.58
CA VAL A 184 10.26 9.75 -19.21
C VAL A 184 9.25 8.66 -19.56
N TYR A 185 8.06 8.69 -18.96
CA TYR A 185 6.94 7.86 -19.38
C TYR A 185 6.05 8.59 -20.38
N GLU A 186 5.44 7.83 -21.28
CA GLU A 186 4.37 8.33 -22.15
C GLU A 186 3.21 8.89 -21.31
N ASP A 187 2.69 10.05 -21.73
CA ASP A 187 1.51 10.64 -21.10
C ASP A 187 0.25 9.95 -21.62
N ILE A 188 -0.38 9.19 -20.74
CA ILE A 188 -1.59 8.43 -21.01
C ILE A 188 -2.66 8.81 -19.98
N ASP A 189 -3.92 8.56 -20.33
CA ASP A 189 -5.05 8.83 -19.44
C ASP A 189 -4.89 8.15 -18.07
N ILE A 190 -5.39 8.82 -17.04
CA ILE A 190 -5.29 8.40 -15.64
C ILE A 190 -6.71 8.30 -15.06
N PRO A 191 -7.48 7.26 -15.45
CA PRO A 191 -8.92 7.19 -15.16
C PRO A 191 -9.25 7.08 -13.66
N TRP A 192 -8.28 6.69 -12.82
CA TRP A 192 -8.49 6.60 -11.39
C TRP A 192 -8.50 7.96 -10.67
N LEU A 193 -8.16 9.08 -11.34
CA LEU A 193 -8.28 10.42 -10.76
C LEU A 193 -9.73 10.76 -10.39
N ASP A 194 -10.69 10.26 -11.17
CA ASP A 194 -12.13 10.52 -10.98
C ASP A 194 -12.84 9.39 -10.21
N ALA A 195 -12.12 8.35 -9.82
CA ALA A 195 -12.68 7.15 -9.18
C ALA A 195 -12.77 7.27 -7.65
N LYS A 196 -13.23 8.42 -7.16
CA LYS A 196 -13.35 8.66 -5.72
C LYS A 196 -14.35 7.69 -5.07
N PRO A 197 -13.98 6.97 -4.00
CA PRO A 197 -14.90 6.13 -3.22
C PRO A 197 -16.04 6.93 -2.60
N THR A 198 -17.16 6.27 -2.31
CA THR A 198 -18.33 6.93 -1.67
C THR A 198 -18.78 6.20 -0.41
N PRO A 199 -19.31 6.90 0.61
CA PRO A 199 -19.80 6.25 1.82
C PRO A 199 -20.92 5.25 1.52
N ARG A 200 -20.80 4.03 2.05
CA ARG A 200 -21.83 2.99 1.93
C ARG A 200 -23.10 3.39 2.67
N ARG A 201 -22.96 3.93 3.88
CA ARG A 201 -24.09 4.31 4.75
C ARG A 201 -24.20 5.81 4.87
N LYS A 202 -25.35 6.37 4.48
CA LYS A 202 -25.65 7.80 4.66
C LYS A 202 -26.36 8.03 5.98
N GLY A 203 -25.81 8.90 6.84
CA GLY A 203 -26.48 9.39 8.05
C GLY A 203 -26.58 8.39 9.20
N VAL A 204 -25.83 7.29 9.17
CA VAL A 204 -25.83 6.29 10.26
C VAL A 204 -24.70 6.59 11.21
N ARG A 205 -25.03 6.89 12.47
CA ARG A 205 -24.04 6.99 13.54
C ARG A 205 -23.77 5.60 14.09
N VAL A 206 -22.50 5.21 14.14
CA VAL A 206 -22.09 3.96 14.76
C VAL A 206 -22.18 4.07 16.27
N VAL A 207 -22.80 3.07 16.90
CA VAL A 207 -22.86 2.95 18.36
C VAL A 207 -21.53 2.37 18.85
N THR A 208 -20.77 3.18 19.59
CA THR A 208 -19.44 2.82 20.11
C THR A 208 -19.45 2.42 21.58
N SER A 209 -20.55 2.64 22.30
CA SER A 209 -20.64 2.48 23.77
C SER A 209 -20.50 1.06 24.28
N GLU A 210 -20.78 0.06 23.44
CA GLU A 210 -20.75 -1.37 23.80
C GLU A 210 -19.44 -2.06 23.35
N LEU A 211 -18.54 -1.33 22.68
CA LEU A 211 -17.32 -1.88 22.12
C LEU A 211 -16.12 -1.65 23.03
N CYS A 212 -15.20 -2.61 23.05
CA CYS A 212 -13.95 -2.50 23.79
C CYS A 212 -13.01 -1.49 23.14
N GLN A 213 -12.28 -0.73 23.97
CA GLN A 213 -11.22 0.15 23.47
C GLN A 213 -10.02 -0.67 22.99
N ALA A 214 -9.32 -0.18 21.98
CA ALA A 214 -8.11 -0.83 21.46
C ALA A 214 -7.11 -1.20 22.56
N THR A 215 -6.92 -0.32 23.55
CA THR A 215 -6.03 -0.52 24.72
C THR A 215 -6.42 -1.67 25.64
N GLN A 216 -7.66 -2.16 25.56
CA GLN A 216 -8.17 -3.30 26.33
C GLN A 216 -8.09 -4.61 25.54
N VAL A 217 -7.93 -4.52 24.22
CA VAL A 217 -7.98 -5.66 23.30
C VAL A 217 -6.59 -6.14 22.93
N PHE A 218 -5.65 -5.23 22.67
CA PHE A 218 -4.32 -5.57 22.18
C PHE A 218 -3.28 -5.72 23.31
N PRO A 219 -2.24 -6.56 23.13
CA PRO A 219 -1.94 -7.37 21.95
C PRO A 219 -2.90 -8.56 21.77
N THR A 220 -3.27 -8.88 20.53
CA THR A 220 -4.15 -10.04 20.25
C THR A 220 -3.94 -10.64 18.87
N ALA A 221 -4.25 -11.92 18.72
CA ALA A 221 -4.28 -12.58 17.41
C ALA A 221 -5.51 -12.13 16.62
N LEU A 222 -5.34 -11.81 15.33
CA LEU A 222 -6.45 -11.48 14.43
C LEU A 222 -6.99 -12.77 13.78
N ASP A 223 -7.64 -13.62 14.58
CA ASP A 223 -8.22 -14.90 14.14
C ASP A 223 -9.69 -14.80 13.69
N ARG A 224 -10.31 -13.64 13.89
CA ARG A 224 -11.69 -13.32 13.55
C ARG A 224 -11.84 -11.83 13.27
N VAL A 225 -13.01 -11.43 12.78
CA VAL A 225 -13.36 -10.01 12.65
C VAL A 225 -13.35 -9.35 14.04
N LEU A 226 -12.58 -8.27 14.18
CA LEU A 226 -12.50 -7.49 15.41
C LEU A 226 -13.10 -6.11 15.19
N ASN A 227 -14.07 -5.74 16.03
CA ASN A 227 -14.63 -4.40 16.11
C ASN A 227 -14.11 -3.74 17.38
N ILE A 228 -13.38 -2.65 17.24
CA ILE A 228 -12.74 -1.93 18.35
C ILE A 228 -13.04 -0.44 18.25
N VAL A 229 -12.97 0.26 19.38
CA VAL A 229 -13.03 1.72 19.37
C VAL A 229 -11.66 2.34 19.65
N VAL A 230 -11.28 3.32 18.84
CA VAL A 230 -10.01 4.02 18.93
C VAL A 230 -10.28 5.48 19.26
N ARG A 231 -9.62 6.00 20.30
CA ARG A 231 -9.77 7.39 20.72
C ARG A 231 -8.99 8.30 19.77
N ARG A 232 -9.62 9.38 19.32
CA ARG A 232 -8.96 10.42 18.52
C ARG A 232 -8.17 11.37 19.42
N PRO A 233 -6.97 11.82 19.01
CA PRO A 233 -6.22 12.83 19.75
C PRO A 233 -6.92 14.20 19.78
N LYS A 234 -7.65 14.55 18.71
CA LYS A 234 -8.36 15.82 18.58
C LYS A 234 -9.59 15.68 17.68
N LYS A 235 -10.67 16.38 18.04
CA LYS A 235 -11.91 16.50 17.26
C LYS A 235 -11.97 17.85 16.56
N LEU A 236 -12.82 17.97 15.53
CA LEU A 236 -13.16 19.25 14.89
C LEU A 236 -11.91 20.09 14.55
N ARG A 237 -10.98 19.46 13.84
CA ARG A 237 -9.73 20.12 13.45
C ARG A 237 -10.01 21.22 12.44
N SER A 238 -9.31 22.35 12.56
CA SER A 238 -9.41 23.42 11.57
C SER A 238 -8.81 23.00 10.23
N LYS A 239 -9.08 23.79 9.18
CA LYS A 239 -8.49 23.54 7.85
C LYS A 239 -6.96 23.65 7.90
N GLU A 240 -6.44 24.65 8.60
CA GLU A 240 -5.01 24.88 8.78
C GLU A 240 -4.34 23.71 9.49
N GLU A 241 -4.97 23.20 10.56
CA GLU A 241 -4.46 22.04 11.28
C GLU A 241 -4.36 20.82 10.37
N LYS A 242 -5.40 20.53 9.58
CA LYS A 242 -5.44 19.42 8.61
C LYS A 242 -4.40 19.60 7.49
N GLU A 243 -4.09 20.83 7.12
CA GLU A 243 -3.04 21.12 6.13
C GLU A 243 -1.63 20.89 6.70
N GLU A 244 -1.40 21.22 7.98
CA GLU A 244 -0.14 21.05 8.70
C GLU A 244 0.21 19.59 9.03
N ALA A 245 -0.79 18.79 9.42
CA ALA A 245 -0.59 17.39 9.77
C ALA A 245 -1.75 16.48 9.35
N GLU A 246 -1.43 15.31 8.83
CA GLU A 246 -2.43 14.29 8.52
C GLU A 246 -2.86 13.56 9.79
N GLU A 247 -4.18 13.38 10.02
CA GLU A 247 -4.67 12.43 11.03
C GLU A 247 -4.53 11.00 10.46
N VAL A 248 -3.78 10.15 11.14
CA VAL A 248 -3.40 8.81 10.66
C VAL A 248 -3.91 7.75 11.63
N LEU A 249 -4.61 6.74 11.10
CA LEU A 249 -4.85 5.48 11.80
C LEU A 249 -3.60 4.60 11.65
N LEU A 250 -3.00 4.24 12.78
CA LEU A 250 -1.84 3.36 12.88
C LEU A 250 -2.29 1.99 13.40
N VAL A 251 -1.99 0.94 12.65
CA VAL A 251 -2.00 -0.45 13.12
C VAL A 251 -0.53 -0.83 13.34
N ASP A 252 -0.13 -0.99 14.60
CA ASP A 252 1.27 -1.17 14.98
C ASP A 252 1.55 -2.58 15.51
N GLU A 253 2.83 -2.96 15.48
CA GLU A 253 3.34 -4.25 15.92
C GLU A 253 2.57 -5.43 15.31
N ILE A 254 2.36 -5.36 13.99
CA ILE A 254 1.82 -6.45 13.18
C ILE A 254 2.90 -7.53 13.10
N GLU A 255 2.76 -8.56 13.90
CA GLU A 255 3.69 -9.67 14.04
C GLU A 255 3.21 -10.89 13.24
N TYR A 256 4.04 -11.38 12.33
CA TYR A 256 3.69 -12.49 11.44
C TYR A 256 4.92 -13.26 10.93
N VAL A 257 4.70 -14.45 10.36
CA VAL A 257 5.76 -15.27 9.78
C VAL A 257 5.97 -14.89 8.31
N CYS A 258 7.13 -14.32 7.98
CA CYS A 258 7.43 -13.72 6.66
C CYS A 258 7.52 -14.72 5.50
N SER A 259 7.55 -16.03 5.80
CA SER A 259 7.55 -17.10 4.81
C SER A 259 6.16 -17.46 4.30
N LYS A 260 5.11 -16.80 4.80
CA LYS A 260 3.72 -17.07 4.46
C LYS A 260 3.01 -15.79 4.01
N PRO A 261 2.05 -15.88 3.08
CA PRO A 261 1.27 -14.73 2.68
C PRO A 261 0.39 -14.28 3.85
N VAL A 262 0.27 -12.97 4.00
CA VAL A 262 -0.52 -12.34 5.06
C VAL A 262 -1.37 -11.23 4.46
N LYS A 263 -2.66 -11.24 4.80
CA LYS A 263 -3.57 -10.16 4.47
C LYS A 263 -4.68 -9.96 5.49
N PHE A 264 -4.97 -8.72 5.81
CA PHE A 264 -6.21 -8.32 6.49
C PHE A 264 -6.66 -6.95 6.01
N ASP A 265 -7.96 -6.71 6.04
CA ASP A 265 -8.56 -5.44 5.64
C ASP A 265 -8.85 -4.57 6.86
N VAL A 266 -8.84 -3.25 6.66
CA VAL A 266 -9.12 -2.25 7.69
C VAL A 266 -10.27 -1.36 7.23
N TYR A 267 -11.28 -1.24 8.08
CA TYR A 267 -12.45 -0.40 7.86
C TYR A 267 -12.59 0.63 8.98
N LEU A 268 -13.12 1.80 8.62
CA LEU A 268 -13.48 2.87 9.53
C LEU A 268 -15.00 3.06 9.55
N ASN A 269 -15.56 3.16 10.75
CA ASN A 269 -16.97 3.45 10.99
C ASN A 269 -17.95 2.45 10.33
N GLU A 270 -17.56 1.18 10.21
CA GLU A 270 -18.39 0.12 9.63
C GLU A 270 -18.14 -1.23 10.30
N SER A 271 -19.19 -1.85 10.81
CA SER A 271 -19.13 -3.16 11.48
C SER A 271 -19.67 -4.31 10.62
N ASP A 272 -20.52 -4.02 9.62
CA ASP A 272 -21.03 -4.99 8.66
C ASP A 272 -20.33 -4.81 7.32
N VAL A 273 -19.11 -5.35 7.29
CA VAL A 273 -18.14 -5.23 6.19
C VAL A 273 -18.41 -6.17 5.01
N LYS A 274 -19.37 -7.09 5.13
CA LYS A 274 -19.64 -8.10 4.08
C LYS A 274 -20.05 -7.51 2.74
N LEU A 275 -20.68 -6.33 2.79
CA LEU A 275 -21.14 -5.60 1.62
C LEU A 275 -20.24 -4.41 1.29
N CYS A 276 -19.11 -4.26 1.98
CA CYS A 276 -18.14 -3.22 1.68
C CYS A 276 -17.16 -3.70 0.62
N THR A 277 -16.77 -2.76 -0.23
CA THR A 277 -15.92 -2.97 -1.40
C THR A 277 -14.89 -1.85 -1.45
N PRO A 278 -13.86 -1.92 -2.31
CA PRO A 278 -12.94 -0.82 -2.54
C PRO A 278 -13.62 0.49 -2.97
N ALA A 279 -14.84 0.43 -3.52
CA ALA A 279 -15.64 1.59 -3.88
C ALA A 279 -16.22 2.37 -2.68
N ASN A 280 -16.12 1.82 -1.46
CA ASN A 280 -16.69 2.43 -0.27
C ASN A 280 -15.67 3.26 0.53
N THR A 281 -16.06 4.44 1.03
CA THR A 281 -15.21 5.30 1.86
C THR A 281 -14.75 4.61 3.14
N GLU A 282 -15.62 3.79 3.75
CA GLU A 282 -15.37 3.04 4.98
C GLU A 282 -14.21 2.03 4.84
N PHE A 283 -13.91 1.53 3.64
CA PHE A 283 -12.74 0.67 3.41
C PHE A 283 -11.48 1.52 3.31
N LEU A 284 -10.56 1.43 4.28
CA LEU A 284 -9.32 2.22 4.25
C LEU A 284 -8.25 1.60 3.35
N GLY A 285 -8.23 0.27 3.28
CA GLY A 285 -7.26 -0.53 2.55
C GLY A 285 -6.96 -1.84 3.29
N SER A 286 -5.86 -2.47 2.92
CA SER A 286 -5.47 -3.78 3.45
C SER A 286 -3.98 -3.82 3.76
N PHE A 287 -3.61 -4.54 4.82
CA PHE A 287 -2.25 -5.03 5.00
C PHE A 287 -2.02 -6.20 4.08
N VAL A 288 -0.92 -6.20 3.33
CA VAL A 288 -0.52 -7.26 2.41
C VAL A 288 0.99 -7.39 2.48
N ASP A 289 1.50 -8.59 2.77
CA ASP A 289 2.93 -8.89 2.67
C ASP A 289 3.18 -10.12 1.78
N VAL A 290 4.17 -10.00 0.90
CA VAL A 290 4.58 -11.06 -0.02
C VAL A 290 5.61 -11.97 0.68
N PRO A 291 5.46 -13.30 0.59
CA PRO A 291 6.41 -14.23 1.18
C PRO A 291 7.85 -13.96 0.71
N HIS A 292 8.78 -13.84 1.64
CA HIS A 292 10.19 -13.65 1.33
C HIS A 292 11.11 -14.53 2.19
N HIS A 293 12.20 -14.99 1.57
CA HIS A 293 13.05 -16.03 2.13
C HIS A 293 14.10 -15.43 3.08
N ARG A 294 13.71 -15.18 4.34
CA ARG A 294 14.64 -14.95 5.45
C ARG A 294 14.43 -16.01 6.51
N HIS A 295 14.89 -17.24 6.29
CA HIS A 295 14.65 -18.42 7.15
C HIS A 295 13.15 -18.79 7.35
N ARG A 296 12.84 -20.10 7.34
CA ARG A 296 11.44 -20.60 7.36
C ARG A 296 10.60 -20.16 8.57
N THR A 297 11.23 -19.72 9.66
CA THR A 297 10.60 -19.41 10.94
C THR A 297 10.81 -17.97 11.41
N SER A 298 11.33 -17.07 10.56
CA SER A 298 11.51 -15.69 10.99
C SER A 298 10.17 -15.00 11.11
N THR A 299 10.02 -14.35 12.25
CA THR A 299 8.90 -13.47 12.52
C THR A 299 9.35 -12.04 12.24
N GLU A 300 8.52 -11.30 11.51
CA GLU A 300 8.71 -9.88 11.23
C GLU A 300 7.67 -9.08 12.02
N LYS A 301 8.04 -7.85 12.40
CA LYS A 301 7.13 -6.86 12.96
C LYS A 301 7.07 -5.65 12.05
N MET A 302 5.86 -5.30 11.61
CA MET A 302 5.62 -4.13 10.80
C MET A 302 4.50 -3.28 11.39
N SER A 303 4.34 -2.09 10.82
CA SER A 303 3.27 -1.16 11.07
C SER A 303 2.65 -0.72 9.75
N MET A 304 1.39 -0.33 9.82
CA MET A 304 0.63 0.14 8.68
C MET A 304 -0.13 1.41 9.04
N ARG A 305 -0.20 2.33 8.08
CA ARG A 305 -0.70 3.69 8.28
C ARG A 305 -1.74 4.03 7.23
N PHE A 306 -2.87 4.55 7.66
CA PHE A 306 -3.93 5.04 6.79
C PHE A 306 -4.21 6.51 7.09
N ALA A 307 -4.20 7.35 6.08
CA ALA A 307 -4.70 8.72 6.22
C ALA A 307 -6.21 8.67 6.43
N ILE A 308 -6.70 9.42 7.42
CA ILE A 308 -8.13 9.45 7.73
C ILE A 308 -8.72 10.85 7.70
N SER A 309 -7.96 11.93 7.50
CA SER A 309 -8.54 13.30 7.57
C SER A 309 -9.67 13.51 6.56
N SER A 310 -9.46 13.15 5.29
CA SER A 310 -10.51 13.24 4.25
C SER A 310 -11.64 12.22 4.45
N VAL A 311 -11.30 11.02 4.95
CA VAL A 311 -12.29 9.99 5.27
C VAL A 311 -13.25 10.46 6.37
N LEU A 312 -12.74 11.14 7.40
CA LEU A 312 -13.53 11.66 8.51
C LEU A 312 -14.49 12.80 8.11
N GLU A 313 -14.17 13.52 7.03
CA GLU A 313 -15.05 14.56 6.45
C GLU A 313 -16.20 13.94 5.65
N GLU A 314 -15.97 12.79 5.03
CA GLU A 314 -16.95 12.08 4.21
C GLU A 314 -17.91 11.23 5.03
N LEU A 315 -17.42 10.62 6.11
CA LEU A 315 -18.22 9.77 6.97
C LEU A 315 -19.04 10.61 7.96
N HIS A 316 -20.33 10.27 8.09
CA HIS A 316 -21.24 11.10 8.87
C HIS A 316 -20.92 11.07 10.38
N GLY A 317 -20.76 12.25 10.97
CA GLY A 317 -20.59 12.43 12.42
C GLY A 317 -19.23 12.01 12.96
N THR A 318 -18.27 11.62 12.10
CA THR A 318 -16.94 11.18 12.56
C THR A 318 -16.05 12.32 13.01
N ASP A 319 -16.14 13.51 12.41
CA ASP A 319 -15.29 14.65 12.79
C ASP A 319 -15.61 15.21 14.19
N GLU A 320 -16.86 15.05 14.64
CA GLU A 320 -17.33 15.40 15.99
C GLU A 320 -17.14 14.27 17.02
N SER A 321 -16.87 13.05 16.56
CA SER A 321 -16.77 11.88 17.45
C SER A 321 -15.42 11.85 18.16
N GLU A 322 -15.42 11.53 19.46
CA GLU A 322 -14.18 11.30 20.22
C GLU A 322 -13.59 9.91 19.97
N PHE A 323 -14.44 8.95 19.62
CA PHE A 323 -14.06 7.57 19.35
C PHE A 323 -14.52 7.18 17.95
N LEU A 324 -13.69 6.42 17.25
CA LEU A 324 -14.01 5.86 15.95
C LEU A 324 -14.08 4.34 16.07
N LEU A 325 -15.09 3.73 15.43
CA LEU A 325 -15.08 2.29 15.21
C LEU A 325 -14.02 1.97 14.15
N VAL A 326 -13.13 1.05 14.48
CA VAL A 326 -12.22 0.41 13.53
C VAL A 326 -12.58 -1.07 13.48
N THR A 327 -12.67 -1.61 12.27
CA THR A 327 -12.95 -3.03 12.05
C THR A 327 -11.81 -3.65 11.27
N LEU A 328 -11.23 -4.71 11.85
CA LEU A 328 -10.13 -5.48 11.28
C LEU A 328 -10.66 -6.84 10.82
N VAL A 329 -10.39 -7.20 9.57
CA VAL A 329 -10.94 -8.41 8.94
C VAL A 329 -9.81 -9.29 8.42
N PRO A 330 -9.49 -10.41 9.08
CA PRO A 330 -8.47 -11.33 8.57
C PRO A 330 -8.93 -11.94 7.23
N ARG A 331 -8.01 -11.99 6.26
CA ARG A 331 -8.23 -12.59 4.94
C ARG A 331 -7.35 -13.81 4.72
N CYS A 332 -6.06 -13.70 5.02
CA CYS A 332 -5.09 -14.78 4.85
C CYS A 332 -3.94 -14.63 5.86
N GLY A 333 -3.36 -15.77 6.27
CA GLY A 333 -2.24 -15.79 7.20
C GLY A 333 -2.64 -15.55 8.64
N ASN A 334 -1.72 -15.83 9.56
CA ASN A 334 -1.89 -15.60 10.99
C ASN A 334 -1.09 -14.36 11.37
N VAL A 335 -1.75 -13.39 12.00
CA VAL A 335 -1.10 -12.18 12.52
C VAL A 335 -1.48 -11.95 13.98
N THR A 336 -0.53 -11.40 14.74
CA THR A 336 -0.78 -10.79 16.03
C THR A 336 -0.64 -9.28 15.86
N ILE A 337 -1.57 -8.50 16.40
CA ILE A 337 -1.51 -7.04 16.37
C ILE A 337 -1.20 -6.55 17.78
N GLY A 338 -0.15 -5.74 17.95
CA GLY A 338 0.20 -5.19 19.25
C GLY A 338 -0.54 -3.91 19.62
N GLY A 339 -1.00 -3.12 18.64
CA GLY A 339 -1.81 -1.94 18.93
C GLY A 339 -2.51 -1.32 17.73
N VAL A 340 -3.57 -0.55 18.02
CA VAL A 340 -4.21 0.35 17.06
C VAL A 340 -4.45 1.70 17.73
N ASN A 341 -3.92 2.76 17.14
CA ASN A 341 -4.02 4.13 17.64
C ASN A 341 -4.20 5.14 16.51
N ILE A 342 -4.52 6.37 16.87
CA ILE A 342 -4.58 7.49 15.93
C ILE A 342 -3.53 8.51 16.35
N GLU A 343 -2.77 9.02 15.38
CA GLU A 343 -1.73 10.02 15.60
C GLU A 343 -1.71 11.08 14.50
N PHE A 344 -0.88 12.11 14.66
CA PHE A 344 -0.67 13.14 13.65
C PHE A 344 0.66 12.94 12.94
N ASP A 345 0.63 12.86 11.62
CA ASP A 345 1.83 12.84 10.78
C ASP A 345 2.11 14.24 10.22
N SER A 346 3.13 14.88 10.77
CA SER A 346 3.59 16.22 10.36
C SER A 346 4.69 16.19 9.29
N SER A 347 5.05 15.02 8.74
CA SER A 347 6.13 14.90 7.74
C SER A 347 5.90 15.71 6.46
N LYS A 348 4.66 16.09 6.16
CA LYS A 348 4.31 17.02 5.07
C LYS A 348 4.94 18.41 5.21
N SER A 349 5.18 18.85 6.45
CA SER A 349 5.75 20.17 6.78
C SER A 349 7.26 20.22 6.56
N SER A 350 7.98 19.13 6.83
CA SER A 350 9.44 19.01 6.66
C SER A 350 9.85 18.50 5.28
N ALA A 351 8.92 17.95 4.51
CA ALA A 351 9.15 17.46 3.15
C ALA A 351 9.34 18.57 2.12
N GLN A 352 10.07 18.25 1.05
CA GLN A 352 10.41 19.19 -0.01
C GLN A 352 9.76 18.80 -1.34
N ARG A 353 9.46 19.79 -2.18
CA ARG A 353 9.13 19.53 -3.58
C ARG A 353 10.39 19.14 -4.33
N VAL A 354 10.27 18.24 -5.29
CA VAL A 354 11.33 17.98 -6.25
C VAL A 354 11.51 19.25 -7.09
N MET A 355 12.67 19.89 -6.99
CA MET A 355 13.01 21.00 -7.87
C MET A 355 13.50 20.40 -9.20
N LYS A 356 12.65 20.46 -10.23
CA LYS A 356 13.10 20.14 -11.58
C LYS A 356 14.04 21.23 -12.06
N ASN A 357 15.26 20.86 -12.41
CA ASN A 357 16.13 21.76 -13.15
C ASN A 357 15.59 21.85 -14.57
N PHE A 358 14.60 22.72 -14.78
CA PHE A 358 14.27 23.18 -16.13
C PHE A 358 15.46 24.02 -16.61
N ASN A 359 16.45 23.36 -17.20
CA ASN A 359 17.33 24.03 -18.14
C ASN A 359 16.46 24.38 -19.35
N SER A 360 15.84 25.55 -19.28
CA SER A 360 15.35 26.27 -20.45
C SER A 360 16.57 26.55 -21.33
N ASN A 361 16.71 25.80 -22.42
CA ASN A 361 17.45 26.22 -23.60
C ASN A 361 16.67 25.80 -24.84
#